data_AF-A0A7K1EKX5-F1
#
_entry.id   AF-A0A7K1EKX5-F1
#
_cell.length_a   1.000
_cell.length_b   1.000
_cell.length_c   1.000
_cell.angle_alpha   90.00
_cell.angle_beta   90.00
_cell.angle_gamma   90.00
#
_symmetry.space_group_name_H-M   'P 1'
#
loop_
_entity.id
_entity.type
_entity.pdbx_description
1 polymer ?
#
loop_
_entity_poly.entity_id
_entity_poly.type
_entity_poly.pdbx_seq_one_letter_code
_entity_poly.pdbx_strand_id
1 'polypeptide(L)'
;MFWAEFFGFVAAVLGVLQAWPQARKIRSLGHGHGVSITMWILMTGSSAAWLGHGFRIGSPSLIASTVASALMNLTVVLALTSSPRVVVFRFIVLSTATAFLIATLPLWITTPILFAFTLSRVPQIHRSWKSKRNKVPGSAVSMGMISLSIACLLAWEVYSILWKSPVLIGTTTVALIGALLVAYLELSNPANKKQRTTS
;
A
#
# COMPACT_ATOMS: atom_id res chain seq x y z
N MET A 1 -0.40 -15.62 -20.00
CA MET A 1 -1.43 -15.16 -19.04
C MET A 1 -1.43 -16.01 -17.76
N PHE A 2 -1.48 -17.34 -17.83
CA PHE A 2 -1.42 -18.21 -16.63
C PHE A 2 -0.27 -17.86 -15.66
N TRP A 3 0.97 -17.80 -16.15
CA TRP A 3 2.12 -17.46 -15.31
C TRP A 3 2.04 -16.07 -14.69
N ALA A 4 1.49 -15.08 -15.40
CA ALA A 4 1.27 -13.77 -14.82
C ALA A 4 0.31 -13.89 -13.62
N GLU A 5 -0.87 -14.47 -13.82
CA GLU A 5 -1.89 -14.65 -12.77
C GLU A 5 -1.36 -15.43 -11.55
N PHE A 6 -0.51 -16.44 -11.75
CA PHE A 6 0.17 -17.12 -10.64
C PHE A 6 0.94 -16.13 -9.75
N PHE A 7 1.81 -15.30 -10.36
CA PHE A 7 2.53 -14.26 -9.62
C PHE A 7 1.59 -13.19 -9.03
N GLY A 8 0.51 -12.86 -9.73
CA GLY A 8 -0.53 -11.97 -9.20
C GLY A 8 -1.20 -12.51 -7.95
N PHE A 9 -1.50 -13.81 -7.89
CA PHE A 9 -2.05 -14.45 -6.68
C PHE A 9 -1.03 -14.57 -5.56
N VAL A 10 0.24 -14.88 -5.88
CA VAL A 10 1.33 -14.81 -4.88
C VAL A 10 1.41 -13.41 -4.28
N ALA A 11 1.38 -12.38 -5.13
CA ALA A 11 1.37 -11.00 -4.68
C ALA A 11 0.13 -10.66 -3.83
N ALA A 12 -1.05 -11.17 -4.20
CA ALA A 12 -2.27 -11.03 -3.42
C ALA A 12 -2.12 -11.58 -1.99
N VAL A 13 -1.59 -12.80 -1.85
CA VAL A 13 -1.35 -13.44 -0.54
C VAL A 13 -0.38 -12.60 0.29
N LEU A 14 0.76 -12.20 -0.29
CA LEU A 14 1.74 -11.36 0.40
C LEU A 14 1.16 -9.99 0.80
N GLY A 15 0.31 -9.41 -0.07
CA GLY A 15 -0.40 -8.16 0.16
C GLY A 15 -1.42 -8.23 1.31
N VAL A 16 -2.05 -9.37 1.54
CA VAL A 16 -2.90 -9.60 2.72
C VAL A 16 -2.04 -9.74 3.98
N LEU A 17 -0.98 -10.55 3.90
CA LEU A 17 -0.12 -10.84 5.05
C LEU A 17 0.60 -9.59 5.59
N GLN A 18 0.91 -8.59 4.76
CA GLN A 18 1.63 -7.38 5.20
C GLN A 18 0.84 -6.51 6.20
N ALA A 19 -0.51 -6.54 6.18
CA ALA A 19 -1.32 -5.69 7.06
C ALA A 19 -1.22 -6.12 8.53
N TRP A 20 -1.02 -7.42 8.75
CA TRP A 20 -1.02 -8.05 10.05
C TRP A 20 0.13 -7.62 10.96
N PRO A 21 1.42 -7.63 10.52
CA PRO A 21 2.53 -7.11 11.32
C PRO A 21 2.37 -5.64 11.70
N GLN A 22 1.76 -4.81 10.85
CA GLN A 22 1.58 -3.39 11.14
C GLN A 22 0.51 -3.16 12.22
N ALA A 23 -0.65 -3.78 12.06
CA ALA A 23 -1.74 -3.68 13.05
C ALA A 23 -1.30 -4.21 14.42
N ARG A 24 -0.60 -5.35 14.45
CA ARG A 24 -0.01 -5.91 15.68
C ARG A 24 0.98 -4.96 16.33
N LYS A 25 1.89 -4.35 15.56
CA LYS A 25 2.90 -3.43 16.11
C LYS A 25 2.25 -2.16 16.71
N ILE A 26 1.26 -1.58 16.05
CA ILE A 26 0.51 -0.42 16.59
C ILE A 26 -0.16 -0.78 17.91
N ARG A 27 -0.84 -1.94 17.96
CA ARG A 27 -1.51 -2.40 19.19
C ARG A 27 -0.51 -2.65 20.33
N SER A 28 0.61 -3.31 20.03
CA SER A 28 1.65 -3.61 21.02
C SER A 28 2.32 -2.35 21.59
N LEU A 29 2.46 -1.29 20.78
CA LEU A 29 3.07 -0.03 21.23
C LEU A 29 2.04 0.92 21.88
N GLY A 30 0.74 0.66 21.74
CA GLY A 30 -0.32 1.55 22.22
C GLY A 30 -0.44 2.87 21.44
N HIS A 31 0.37 3.10 20.40
CA HIS A 31 0.38 4.35 19.63
C HIS A 31 0.76 4.14 18.16
N GLY A 32 0.33 5.08 17.30
CA GLY A 32 0.65 5.10 15.86
C GLY A 32 1.81 6.03 15.46
N HIS A 33 2.64 6.51 16.39
CA HIS A 33 3.71 7.45 16.08
C HIS A 33 4.62 6.97 14.93
N GLY A 34 4.90 7.85 13.98
CA GLY A 34 5.69 7.55 12.78
C GLY A 34 4.89 6.93 11.62
N VAL A 35 3.66 6.47 11.84
CA VAL A 35 2.79 5.92 10.79
C VAL A 35 1.93 7.04 10.19
N SER A 36 1.91 7.13 8.86
CA SER A 36 1.13 8.12 8.13
C SER A 36 -0.28 7.62 7.83
N ILE A 37 -1.31 8.16 8.51
CA ILE A 37 -2.71 7.85 8.18
C ILE A 37 -3.07 8.24 6.73
N THR A 38 -2.49 9.33 6.24
CA THR A 38 -2.70 9.79 4.86
C THR A 38 -2.24 8.76 3.84
N MET A 39 -1.13 8.05 4.10
CA MET A 39 -0.70 6.93 3.25
C MET A 39 -1.79 5.87 3.16
N TRP A 40 -2.37 5.46 4.30
CA TRP A 40 -3.39 4.41 4.33
C TRP A 40 -4.67 4.80 3.58
N ILE A 41 -5.12 6.06 3.70
CA ILE A 41 -6.26 6.59 2.94
C ILE A 41 -5.95 6.58 1.43
N LEU A 42 -4.75 7.02 1.03
CA LEU A 42 -4.34 7.00 -0.38
C LEU A 42 -4.20 5.57 -0.91
N MET A 43 -3.71 4.63 -0.10
CA MET A 43 -3.61 3.22 -0.47
C MET A 43 -5.00 2.59 -0.65
N THR A 44 -5.99 2.96 0.17
CA THR A 44 -7.39 2.58 -0.06
C THR A 44 -7.89 3.07 -1.42
N GLY A 45 -7.69 4.35 -1.75
CA GLY A 45 -8.08 4.90 -3.05
C GLY A 45 -7.34 4.23 -4.22
N SER A 46 -6.06 3.95 -4.02
CA SER A 46 -5.23 3.19 -4.97
C SER A 46 -5.80 1.80 -5.22
N SER A 47 -6.19 1.05 -4.18
CA SER A 47 -6.82 -0.25 -4.33
C SER A 47 -8.13 -0.17 -5.12
N ALA A 48 -8.96 0.84 -4.90
CA ALA A 48 -10.19 1.04 -5.67
C ALA A 48 -9.92 1.36 -7.16
N ALA A 49 -8.92 2.20 -7.44
CA ALA A 49 -8.52 2.50 -8.81
C ALA A 49 -8.00 1.26 -9.54
N TRP A 50 -7.14 0.48 -8.88
CA TRP A 50 -6.62 -0.77 -9.43
C TRP A 50 -7.67 -1.86 -9.57
N LEU A 51 -8.70 -1.89 -8.73
CA LEU A 51 -9.85 -2.77 -8.90
C LEU A 51 -10.58 -2.47 -10.22
N GLY A 52 -10.86 -1.19 -10.49
CA GLY A 52 -11.44 -0.76 -11.77
C GLY A 52 -10.58 -1.15 -12.97
N HIS A 53 -9.26 -0.98 -12.85
CA HIS A 53 -8.32 -1.40 -13.88
C HIS A 53 -8.30 -2.93 -14.07
N GLY A 54 -8.35 -3.69 -12.97
CA GLY A 54 -8.41 -5.15 -12.97
C GLY A 54 -9.64 -5.69 -13.70
N PHE A 55 -10.81 -5.10 -13.49
CA PHE A 55 -12.01 -5.41 -14.26
C PHE A 55 -11.83 -5.12 -15.74
N ARG A 56 -11.26 -3.95 -16.08
CA ARG A 56 -11.02 -3.57 -17.48
C ARG A 56 -10.12 -4.55 -18.23
N ILE A 57 -9.05 -5.02 -17.61
CA ILE A 57 -8.11 -5.95 -18.26
C ILE A 57 -8.50 -7.42 -18.04
N GLY A 58 -9.58 -7.69 -17.30
CA GLY A 58 -10.04 -9.04 -17.00
C GLY A 58 -9.02 -9.86 -16.21
N SER A 59 -8.31 -9.27 -15.24
CA SER A 59 -7.33 -9.98 -14.42
C SER A 59 -7.90 -10.39 -13.05
N PRO A 60 -8.16 -11.70 -12.82
CA PRO A 60 -8.71 -12.19 -11.55
C PRO A 60 -7.82 -11.90 -10.35
N SER A 61 -6.50 -12.08 -10.46
CA SER A 61 -5.57 -11.80 -9.36
C SER A 61 -5.53 -10.31 -9.00
N LEU A 62 -5.58 -9.41 -9.98
CA LEU A 62 -5.62 -7.98 -9.72
C LEU A 62 -6.93 -7.56 -9.05
N ILE A 63 -8.06 -8.14 -9.46
CA ILE A 63 -9.37 -7.92 -8.82
C ILE A 63 -9.34 -8.43 -7.36
N ALA A 64 -8.95 -9.69 -7.14
CA ALA A 64 -8.97 -10.31 -5.81
C ALA A 64 -8.03 -9.59 -4.83
N SER A 65 -6.81 -9.28 -5.28
CA SER A 65 -5.79 -8.61 -4.46
C SER A 65 -6.17 -7.19 -4.06
N THR A 66 -6.80 -6.44 -4.96
CA THR A 66 -7.18 -5.05 -4.69
C THR A 66 -8.37 -4.95 -3.75
N VAL A 67 -9.35 -5.87 -3.86
CA VAL A 67 -10.40 -6.03 -2.84
C VAL A 67 -9.79 -6.33 -1.48
N ALA A 68 -8.92 -7.34 -1.39
CA ALA A 68 -8.31 -7.73 -0.13
C ALA A 68 -7.45 -6.59 0.47
N SER A 69 -6.68 -5.90 -0.37
CA SER A 69 -5.88 -4.74 0.04
C SER A 69 -6.75 -3.58 0.51
N ALA A 70 -7.85 -3.28 -0.17
CA ALA A 70 -8.77 -2.21 0.22
C ALA A 70 -9.37 -2.47 1.61
N LEU A 71 -9.80 -3.71 1.88
CA LEU A 71 -10.32 -4.12 3.18
C LEU A 71 -9.25 -4.02 4.27
N MET A 72 -8.03 -4.48 3.99
CA MET A 72 -6.93 -4.37 4.96
C MET A 72 -6.55 -2.93 5.26
N ASN A 73 -6.43 -2.08 4.24
CA ASN A 73 -6.16 -0.66 4.41
C ASN A 73 -7.26 0.02 5.25
N LEU A 74 -8.52 -0.34 5.01
CA LEU A 74 -9.65 0.15 5.80
C LEU A 74 -9.53 -0.22 7.28
N THR A 75 -9.05 -1.41 7.63
CA THR A 75 -8.87 -1.77 9.06
C THR A 75 -7.92 -0.82 9.80
N VAL A 76 -6.86 -0.36 9.13
CA VAL A 76 -5.90 0.59 9.70
C VAL A 76 -6.54 1.97 9.83
N VAL A 77 -7.30 2.42 8.82
CA VAL A 77 -8.03 3.70 8.88
C VAL A 77 -9.07 3.69 10.00
N LEU A 78 -9.81 2.58 10.16
CA LEU A 78 -10.80 2.42 11.22
C LEU A 78 -10.17 2.41 12.62
N ALA A 79 -8.97 1.86 12.76
CA ALA A 79 -8.25 1.88 14.04
C ALA A 79 -7.77 3.29 14.44
N LEU A 80 -7.76 4.24 13.51
CA LEU A 80 -7.23 5.59 13.73
C LEU A 80 -8.31 6.69 13.69
N THR A 81 -9.57 6.35 13.42
CA THR A 81 -10.68 7.31 13.30
C THR A 81 -11.60 7.28 14.52
N SER A 82 -12.20 8.42 14.85
CA SER A 82 -13.24 8.55 15.87
C SER A 82 -14.65 8.23 15.35
N SER A 83 -14.84 8.16 14.02
CA SER A 83 -16.17 8.04 13.39
C SER A 83 -16.23 6.87 12.38
N PRO A 84 -16.16 5.61 12.86
CA PRO A 84 -16.00 4.44 11.99
C PRO A 84 -17.14 4.25 10.98
N ARG A 85 -18.40 4.50 11.37
CA ARG A 85 -19.56 4.35 10.46
C ARG A 85 -19.48 5.28 9.25
N VAL A 86 -19.10 6.53 9.47
CA VAL A 86 -18.94 7.53 8.40
C VAL A 86 -17.80 7.15 7.46
N VAL A 87 -16.70 6.65 8.02
CA VAL A 87 -15.54 6.17 7.24
C VAL A 87 -15.92 4.97 6.37
N VAL A 88 -16.64 3.98 6.91
CA VAL A 88 -17.09 2.82 6.13
C VAL A 88 -18.02 3.25 4.99
N PHE A 89 -18.99 4.13 5.27
CA PHE A 89 -19.90 4.63 4.24
C PHE A 89 -19.15 5.35 3.11
N ARG A 90 -18.26 6.30 3.46
CA ARG A 90 -17.43 7.02 2.47
C ARG A 90 -16.50 6.07 1.71
N PHE A 91 -15.93 5.08 2.39
CA PHE A 91 -15.08 4.07 1.76
C PHE A 91 -15.83 3.33 0.66
N ILE A 92 -17.05 2.84 0.94
CA ILE A 92 -17.85 2.09 -0.03
C ILE A 92 -18.18 2.98 -1.22
N VAL A 93 -18.76 4.16 -0.97
CA VAL A 93 -19.18 5.08 -2.04
C VAL A 93 -18.01 5.50 -2.92
N LEU A 94 -16.91 5.98 -2.32
CA LEU A 94 -15.75 6.47 -3.06
C LEU A 94 -15.02 5.34 -3.78
N SER A 95 -14.91 4.15 -3.18
CA SER A 95 -14.22 3.02 -3.81
C SER A 95 -15.01 2.51 -5.01
N THR A 96 -16.33 2.35 -4.87
CA THR A 96 -17.20 1.93 -5.98
C THR A 96 -17.19 2.95 -7.11
N ALA A 97 -17.33 4.25 -6.79
CA ALA A 97 -17.27 5.32 -7.79
C ALA A 97 -15.92 5.34 -8.51
N THR A 98 -14.81 5.26 -7.76
CA THR A 98 -13.45 5.25 -8.35
C THR A 98 -13.24 4.03 -9.23
N ALA A 99 -13.61 2.83 -8.78
CA ALA A 99 -13.48 1.61 -9.56
C ALA A 99 -14.30 1.69 -10.86
N PHE A 100 -15.54 2.18 -10.79
CA PHE A 100 -16.40 2.38 -11.95
C PHE A 100 -15.82 3.39 -12.94
N LEU A 101 -15.35 4.55 -12.46
CA LEU A 101 -14.72 5.56 -13.31
C LEU A 101 -13.46 5.02 -13.98
N ILE A 102 -12.58 4.33 -13.25
CA ILE A 102 -11.37 3.75 -13.84
C ILE A 102 -11.71 2.61 -14.80
N ALA A 103 -12.78 1.85 -14.58
CA ALA A 103 -13.21 0.81 -15.49
C ALA A 103 -13.79 1.35 -16.81
N THR A 104 -14.35 2.57 -16.82
CA THR A 104 -15.08 3.14 -17.97
C THR A 104 -14.35 4.27 -18.71
N LEU A 105 -13.52 5.07 -18.04
CA LEU A 105 -12.86 6.24 -18.65
C LEU A 105 -11.71 5.88 -19.61
N PRO A 106 -11.44 6.68 -20.65
CA PRO A 106 -10.33 6.44 -21.57
C PRO A 106 -8.96 6.26 -20.90
N LEU A 107 -8.09 5.43 -21.49
CA LEU A 107 -6.77 5.11 -20.92
C LEU A 107 -5.88 6.33 -20.67
N TRP A 108 -5.97 7.35 -21.53
CA TRP A 108 -5.19 8.59 -21.37
C TRP A 108 -5.58 9.40 -20.13
N ILE A 109 -6.80 9.18 -19.59
CA ILE A 109 -7.24 9.75 -18.31
C ILE A 109 -6.84 8.83 -17.15
N THR A 110 -7.10 7.52 -17.28
CA THR A 110 -6.91 6.58 -16.17
C THR A 110 -5.44 6.34 -15.86
N THR A 111 -4.56 6.35 -16.86
CA THR A 111 -3.12 6.07 -16.66
C THR A 111 -2.46 7.10 -15.73
N PRO A 112 -2.57 8.42 -15.95
CA PRO A 112 -2.06 9.42 -15.00
C PRO A 112 -2.62 9.25 -13.58
N ILE A 113 -3.91 8.91 -13.45
CA ILE A 113 -4.55 8.70 -12.15
C ILE A 113 -3.93 7.50 -11.42
N LEU A 114 -3.71 6.38 -12.13
CA LEU A 114 -3.06 5.19 -11.57
C LEU A 114 -1.63 5.51 -11.10
N PHE A 115 -0.87 6.27 -11.88
CA PHE A 115 0.47 6.75 -11.49
C PHE A 115 0.42 7.67 -10.25
N ALA A 116 -0.55 8.58 -10.18
CA ALA A 116 -0.73 9.44 -9.02
C ALA A 116 -1.02 8.61 -7.76
N PHE A 117 -1.86 7.58 -7.86
CA PHE A 117 -2.15 6.68 -6.74
C PHE A 117 -0.95 5.84 -6.29
N THR A 118 0.00 5.54 -7.17
CA THR A 118 1.27 4.89 -6.74
C THR A 118 2.16 5.76 -5.88
N LEU A 119 1.95 7.08 -5.88
CA LEU A 119 2.60 8.01 -4.96
C LEU A 119 1.99 7.99 -3.54
N SER A 120 1.08 7.05 -3.25
CA SER A 120 0.47 6.86 -1.93
C SER A 120 1.48 6.67 -0.78
N ARG A 121 2.72 6.25 -1.07
CA ARG A 121 3.80 6.10 -0.08
C ARG A 121 4.52 7.41 0.25
N VAL A 122 4.38 8.47 -0.53
CA VAL A 122 5.04 9.77 -0.32
C VAL A 122 4.78 10.34 1.08
N PRO A 123 3.55 10.33 1.62
CA PRO A 123 3.31 10.79 2.99
C PRO A 123 4.10 10.01 4.05
N GLN A 124 4.32 8.71 3.86
CA GLN A 124 5.10 7.89 4.78
C GLN A 124 6.60 8.13 4.63
N ILE A 125 7.09 8.27 3.40
CA ILE A 125 8.48 8.68 3.13
C ILE A 125 8.79 9.99 3.85
N HIS A 126 7.90 10.98 3.74
CA HIS A 126 8.03 12.25 4.42
C HIS A 126 8.03 12.11 5.96
N ARG A 127 7.12 11.30 6.53
CA ARG A 127 7.08 11.03 7.97
C ARG A 127 8.37 10.36 8.47
N SER A 128 8.83 9.31 7.79
CA SER A 128 10.06 8.58 8.13
C SER A 128 11.30 9.46 8.00
N TRP A 129 11.37 10.32 6.97
CA TRP A 129 12.44 11.29 6.81
C TRP A 129 12.47 12.32 7.95
N LYS A 130 11.31 12.91 8.30
CA LYS A 130 11.21 13.88 9.40
C LYS A 130 11.58 13.23 10.74
N SER A 131 11.14 12.00 10.97
CA SER A 131 11.50 11.21 12.16
C SER A 131 13.03 11.03 12.28
N LYS A 132 13.68 10.61 11.19
CA LYS A 132 15.14 10.46 11.13
C LYS A 132 15.87 11.78 11.35
N ARG A 133 15.46 12.85 10.66
CA ARG A 133 16.07 14.19 10.76
C ARG A 133 16.01 14.73 12.18
N ASN A 134 14.88 14.53 12.85
CA ASN A 134 14.64 15.02 14.21
C ASN A 134 15.05 14.03 15.31
N LYS A 135 15.65 12.88 14.94
CA LYS A 135 16.09 11.82 15.86
C LYS A 135 14.98 11.33 16.82
N VAL A 136 13.74 11.28 16.33
CA VAL A 136 12.60 10.82 17.14
C VAL A 136 12.65 9.29 17.27
N PRO A 137 12.73 8.72 18.48
CA PRO A 137 12.68 7.27 18.69
C PRO A 137 11.24 6.74 18.59
N GLY A 138 11.07 5.41 18.53
CA GLY A 138 9.76 4.78 18.71
C GLY A 138 8.85 4.75 17.48
N SER A 139 9.41 4.69 16.26
CA SER A 139 8.58 4.54 15.05
C SER A 139 7.76 3.25 15.08
N ALA A 140 6.44 3.38 15.01
CA ALA A 140 5.49 2.27 14.94
C ALA A 140 5.43 1.62 13.54
N VAL A 141 6.27 2.05 12.60
CA VAL A 141 6.39 1.41 11.28
C VAL A 141 6.99 0.02 11.41
N SER A 142 6.28 -1.00 10.94
CA SER A 142 6.70 -2.40 11.04
C SER A 142 7.63 -2.79 9.90
N MET A 143 8.86 -3.21 10.24
CA MET A 143 9.80 -3.72 9.24
C MET A 143 9.32 -5.03 8.60
N GLY A 144 8.61 -5.87 9.35
CA GLY A 144 8.00 -7.09 8.80
C GLY A 144 6.95 -6.77 7.73
N MET A 145 6.14 -5.73 7.95
CA MET A 145 5.19 -5.23 6.94
C MET A 145 5.93 -4.69 5.71
N ILE A 146 7.01 -3.91 5.89
CA ILE A 146 7.81 -3.40 4.79
C ILE A 146 8.44 -4.53 3.97
N SER A 147 9.01 -5.56 4.61
CA SER A 147 9.61 -6.71 3.91
C SER A 147 8.58 -7.47 3.09
N LEU A 148 7.41 -7.78 3.68
CA LEU A 148 6.30 -8.42 2.95
C LEU A 148 5.80 -7.54 1.81
N SER A 149 5.75 -6.22 2.02
CA SER A 149 5.39 -5.27 0.98
C SER A 149 6.38 -5.26 -0.19
N ILE A 150 7.68 -5.36 0.07
CA ILE A 150 8.69 -5.41 -0.99
C ILE A 150 8.56 -6.71 -1.77
N ALA A 151 8.42 -7.86 -1.08
CA ALA A 151 8.19 -9.15 -1.72
C ALA A 151 6.91 -9.15 -2.57
N CYS A 152 5.82 -8.57 -2.06
CA CYS A 152 4.57 -8.37 -2.79
C CYS A 152 4.78 -7.54 -4.07
N LEU A 153 5.50 -6.42 -3.98
CA LEU A 153 5.76 -5.55 -5.12
C LEU A 153 6.69 -6.20 -6.16
N LEU A 154 7.65 -7.03 -5.73
CA LEU A 154 8.47 -7.82 -6.65
C LEU A 154 7.62 -8.86 -7.40
N ALA A 155 6.70 -9.53 -6.72
CA ALA A 155 5.77 -10.45 -7.38
C ALA A 155 4.83 -9.71 -8.37
N TRP A 156 4.35 -8.51 -8.01
CA TRP A 156 3.61 -7.64 -8.92
C TRP A 156 4.45 -7.16 -10.11
N GLU A 157 5.74 -6.88 -9.93
CA GLU A 157 6.63 -6.49 -11.02
C GLU A 157 6.77 -7.62 -12.04
N VAL A 158 6.98 -8.86 -11.56
CA VAL A 158 7.02 -10.05 -12.43
C VAL A 158 5.68 -10.24 -13.15
N TYR A 159 4.55 -10.13 -12.43
CA TYR A 159 3.21 -10.12 -13.04
C TYR A 159 3.12 -9.08 -14.16
N SER A 160 3.59 -7.86 -13.92
CA SER A 160 3.49 -6.72 -14.84
C SER A 160 4.28 -6.93 -16.13
N ILE A 161 5.49 -7.48 -16.00
CA ILE A 161 6.34 -7.84 -17.13
C ILE A 161 5.69 -8.98 -17.94
N LEU A 162 5.20 -10.02 -17.27
CA LEU A 162 4.55 -11.16 -17.94
C LEU A 162 3.21 -10.78 -18.59
N TRP A 163 2.50 -9.81 -18.02
CA TRP A 163 1.28 -9.21 -18.59
C TRP A 163 1.59 -8.23 -19.74
N LYS A 164 2.87 -7.84 -19.90
CA LYS A 164 3.36 -6.91 -20.93
C LYS A 164 2.64 -5.55 -20.90
N SER A 165 2.29 -5.06 -19.71
CA SER A 165 1.62 -3.77 -19.56
C SER A 165 2.60 -2.70 -19.10
N PRO A 166 2.92 -1.69 -19.93
CA PRO A 166 3.81 -0.59 -19.55
C PRO A 166 3.30 0.20 -18.34
N VAL A 167 1.97 0.34 -18.22
CA VAL A 167 1.34 1.03 -17.09
C VAL A 167 1.59 0.26 -15.80
N LEU A 168 1.38 -1.06 -15.82
CA LEU A 168 1.63 -1.91 -14.65
C LEU A 168 3.12 -1.87 -14.27
N ILE A 169 4.03 -2.09 -15.22
CA ILE A 169 5.48 -2.06 -14.99
C ILE A 169 5.91 -0.72 -14.36
N GLY A 170 5.52 0.40 -14.96
CA GLY A 170 5.93 1.72 -14.47
C GLY A 170 5.38 2.02 -13.07
N THR A 171 4.12 1.66 -12.81
CA THR A 171 3.49 1.90 -11.51
C THR A 171 4.06 1.00 -10.41
N THR A 172 4.25 -0.30 -10.67
CA THR A 172 4.84 -1.24 -9.71
C THR A 172 6.29 -0.87 -9.39
N THR A 173 7.07 -0.44 -10.40
CA THR A 173 8.44 0.05 -10.21
C THR A 173 8.47 1.27 -9.28
N VAL A 174 7.62 2.28 -9.52
CA VAL A 174 7.52 3.47 -8.65
C VAL A 174 7.12 3.09 -7.23
N ALA A 175 6.15 2.19 -7.08
CA ALA A 175 5.71 1.71 -5.77
C ALA A 175 6.82 0.95 -5.02
N LEU A 176 7.61 0.12 -5.72
CA LEU A 176 8.75 -0.61 -5.18
C LEU A 176 9.85 0.33 -4.71
N ILE A 177 10.20 1.35 -5.50
CA ILE A 177 11.13 2.41 -5.09
C ILE A 177 10.62 3.08 -3.82
N GLY A 178 9.33 3.45 -3.75
CA GLY A 178 8.74 4.03 -2.56
C GLY A 178 8.83 3.13 -1.33
N ALA A 179 8.65 1.82 -1.50
CA ALA A 179 8.82 0.83 -0.43
C ALA A 179 10.26 0.78 0.10
N LEU A 180 11.22 0.70 -0.82
CA LEU A 180 12.65 0.66 -0.51
C LEU A 180 13.12 1.95 0.19
N LEU A 181 12.62 3.11 -0.22
CA LEU A 181 12.91 4.39 0.43
C LEU A 181 12.42 4.43 1.87
N VAL A 182 11.19 3.97 2.14
CA VAL A 182 10.70 3.86 3.53
C VAL A 182 11.57 2.90 4.34
N ALA A 183 11.89 1.73 3.78
CA ALA A 183 12.75 0.74 4.42
C ALA A 183 14.11 1.34 4.82
N TYR A 184 14.76 2.03 3.87
CA TYR A 184 16.03 2.69 4.07
C TYR A 184 15.96 3.75 5.17
N LEU A 185 14.95 4.62 5.16
CA LEU A 185 14.80 5.68 6.16
C LEU A 185 14.58 5.12 7.57
N GLU A 186 13.77 4.07 7.72
CA GLU A 186 13.51 3.45 9.02
C GLU A 186 14.73 2.68 9.55
N LEU A 187 15.47 1.95 8.69
CA LEU A 187 16.66 1.19 9.08
C LEU A 187 17.86 2.09 9.40
N SER A 188 17.97 3.21 8.69
CA SER A 188 19.05 4.18 8.89
C SER A 188 18.77 5.19 10.00
N ASN A 189 17.61 5.13 10.68
CA ASN A 189 17.31 5.99 11.81
C ASN A 189 18.05 5.49 13.08
N PRO A 190 19.06 6.21 13.59
CA PRO A 190 19.83 5.79 14.76
C PRO A 190 19.01 5.74 16.05
N ALA A 191 17.92 6.52 16.14
CA ALA A 191 17.03 6.52 17.30
C ALA A 191 16.27 5.18 17.43
N ASN A 192 15.90 4.56 16.31
CA ASN A 192 15.28 3.24 16.27
C ASN A 192 16.29 2.12 16.60
N LYS A 193 17.59 2.30 16.29
CA LYS A 193 18.64 1.33 16.62
C LYS A 193 18.89 1.23 18.13
N LYS A 194 19.00 2.37 18.81
CA LYS A 194 19.22 2.42 20.28
C LYS A 194 18.11 1.74 21.08
N GLN A 195 16.87 1.82 20.61
CA GLN A 195 15.72 1.24 21.31
C GLN A 195 15.66 -0.29 21.19
N ARG A 196 16.15 -0.87 20.08
CA ARG A 196 16.24 -2.34 19.89
C ARG A 196 17.31 -3.00 20.76
N THR A 197 18.31 -2.25 21.20
CA THR A 197 19.40 -2.76 22.06
C THR A 197 19.08 -2.66 23.54
N THR A 198 17.99 -1.97 23.92
CA THR A 198 17.60 -1.70 25.31
C THR A 198 16.31 -2.40 25.74
N SER A 199 15.68 -3.16 24.84
CA SER A 199 14.48 -4.00 25.09
C SER A 199 14.88 -5.46 25.10
#